data_AF-A0A3N5J9U5-F1
#
_entry.id   AF-A0A3N5J9U5-F1
#
_cell.length_a   1.000
_cell.length_b   1.000
_cell.length_c   1.000
_cell.angle_alpha   90.00
_cell.angle_beta   90.00
_cell.angle_gamma   90.00
#
_symmetry.space_group_name_H-M   'P 1'
#
loop_
_entity.id
_entity.type
_entity.pdbx_description
1 polymer ?
#
loop_
_entity_poly.entity_id
_entity_poly.type
_entity_poly.pdbx_seq_one_letter_code
_entity_poly.pdbx_strand_id
1 'polypeptide(L)'
;ELIRMGVDVIWCGDDFGGQNGMIMSPELWREIFKPRIRTIFEAFRRENPNVKIAWHSCGSILPIIPDFIEIGLDILNPLQPLARDMDPLFLKRKFGRDLIFFGGIDVQELLPYGHPQQIKDQVRHCIKVLGENGGYIVAPAHNIQNDTPVENVLAMFEAVKSFGR
;
A
#
# COMPACT_ATOMS: atom_id res chain seq x y z
N GLU A 1 6.59 21.85 5.26
CA GLU A 1 5.88 22.38 6.44
C GLU A 1 5.38 21.27 7.35
N LEU A 2 4.55 20.34 6.87
CA LEU A 2 4.04 19.19 7.65
C LEU A 2 5.13 18.44 8.43
N ILE A 3 6.28 18.15 7.81
CA ILE A 3 7.41 17.49 8.49
C ILE A 3 7.91 18.31 9.70
N ARG A 4 8.00 19.63 9.56
CA ARG A 4 8.40 20.53 10.67
C ARG A 4 7.34 20.63 11.75
N MET A 5 6.08 20.37 11.41
CA MET A 5 4.98 20.26 12.37
C MET A 5 5.00 18.93 13.15
N GLY A 6 5.92 18.01 12.82
CA GLY A 6 6.15 16.79 13.61
C GLY A 6 5.34 15.58 13.17
N VAL A 7 4.91 15.48 11.91
CA VAL A 7 4.24 14.27 11.41
C VAL A 7 5.19 13.07 11.36
N ASP A 8 4.68 11.88 11.70
CA ASP A 8 5.45 10.64 11.65
C ASP A 8 5.60 10.09 10.23
N VAL A 9 4.58 10.28 9.40
CA VAL A 9 4.49 9.77 8.03
C VAL A 9 4.11 10.92 7.08
N ILE A 10 4.84 11.05 5.97
CA ILE A 10 4.40 11.82 4.81
C ILE A 10 3.90 10.83 3.77
N TRP A 11 2.63 10.97 3.39
CA TRP A 11 1.99 10.17 2.36
C TRP A 11 1.79 11.00 1.10
N CYS A 12 2.50 10.63 0.04
CA CYS A 12 2.40 11.21 -1.28
C CYS A 12 2.01 10.11 -2.28
N GLY A 13 1.86 10.44 -3.55
CA GLY A 13 1.67 9.42 -4.56
C GLY A 13 1.37 9.95 -5.94
N ASP A 14 1.35 9.01 -6.87
CA ASP A 14 0.94 9.15 -8.26
C ASP A 14 0.66 7.74 -8.81
N ASP A 15 -0.20 7.62 -9.81
CA ASP A 15 -0.62 6.32 -10.34
C ASP A 15 0.25 5.90 -11.53
N PHE A 16 0.99 4.81 -11.36
CA PHE A 16 1.87 4.21 -12.37
C PHE A 16 1.41 2.82 -12.79
N GLY A 17 0.43 2.24 -12.10
CA GLY A 17 -0.12 0.92 -12.37
C GLY A 17 -1.57 0.96 -12.82
N GLY A 18 -1.94 -0.03 -13.61
CA GLY A 18 -3.31 -0.42 -13.91
C GLY A 18 -3.57 -1.87 -13.51
N GLN A 19 -4.75 -2.40 -13.82
CA GLN A 19 -5.14 -3.75 -13.41
C GLN A 19 -4.16 -4.83 -13.89
N ASN A 20 -3.60 -4.67 -15.10
CA ASN A 20 -2.85 -5.71 -15.80
C ASN A 20 -1.34 -5.42 -15.94
N GLY A 21 -0.84 -4.36 -15.30
CA GLY A 21 0.55 -3.92 -15.41
C GLY A 21 0.67 -2.41 -15.31
N MET A 22 1.88 -1.90 -15.54
CA MET A 22 2.14 -0.46 -15.52
C MET A 22 1.45 0.27 -16.69
N ILE A 23 1.07 1.53 -16.47
CA ILE A 23 0.48 2.40 -17.50
C ILE A 23 1.52 3.00 -18.46
N MET A 24 2.81 2.83 -18.14
CA MET A 24 3.95 3.25 -18.93
C MET A 24 5.08 2.21 -18.82
N SER A 25 6.09 2.28 -19.69
CA SER A 25 7.22 1.38 -19.58
C SER A 25 8.02 1.65 -18.30
N PRO A 26 8.51 0.60 -17.61
CA PRO A 26 9.39 0.76 -16.45
C PRO A 26 10.64 1.59 -16.78
N GLU A 27 11.17 1.47 -18.01
CA GLU A 27 12.35 2.19 -18.48
C GLU A 27 12.08 3.70 -18.54
N LEU A 28 10.94 4.10 -19.11
CA LEU A 28 10.53 5.49 -19.16
C LEU A 28 10.28 6.05 -17.75
N TRP A 29 9.69 5.24 -16.87
CA TRP A 29 9.51 5.63 -15.47
C TRP A 29 10.85 5.90 -14.77
N ARG A 30 11.86 5.04 -15.01
CA ARG A 30 13.22 5.22 -14.45
C ARG A 30 13.92 6.45 -15.00
N GLU A 31 13.74 6.76 -16.27
CA GLU A 31 14.32 7.94 -16.90
C GLU A 31 13.69 9.24 -16.37
N ILE A 32 12.36 9.27 -16.24
CA ILE A 32 11.63 10.50 -15.96
C ILE A 32 11.29 10.62 -14.47
N PHE A 33 10.60 9.66 -13.89
CA PHE A 33 9.99 9.81 -12.58
C PHE A 33 10.93 9.48 -11.43
N LYS A 34 11.69 8.38 -11.52
CA LYS A 34 12.64 7.96 -10.46
C LYS A 34 13.55 9.10 -9.95
N PRO A 35 14.27 9.87 -10.78
CA PRO A 35 15.16 10.93 -10.29
C PRO A 35 14.38 12.08 -9.61
N ARG A 36 13.18 12.38 -10.08
CA ARG A 36 12.33 13.44 -9.53
C ARG A 36 11.76 13.04 -8.17
N ILE A 37 11.24 11.81 -8.08
CA ILE A 37 10.73 11.25 -6.81
C ILE A 37 11.86 11.11 -5.79
N ARG A 38 13.06 10.67 -6.20
CA ARG A 38 14.26 10.67 -5.33
C ARG A 38 14.53 12.05 -4.74
N THR A 39 14.52 13.10 -5.56
CA THR A 39 14.73 14.48 -5.11
C THR A 39 13.70 14.89 -4.03
N ILE A 40 12.45 14.46 -4.18
CA ILE A 40 11.39 14.70 -3.19
C ILE A 40 11.71 13.96 -1.88
N PHE A 41 12.08 12.68 -1.95
CA PHE A 41 12.37 11.86 -0.76
C PHE A 41 13.59 12.40 -0.01
N GLU A 42 14.65 12.78 -0.73
CA GLU A 42 15.83 13.42 -0.16
C GLU A 42 15.49 14.75 0.53
N ALA A 43 14.57 15.54 -0.04
CA ALA A 43 14.10 16.77 0.59
C ALA A 43 13.34 16.48 1.90
N PHE A 44 12.49 15.44 1.93
CA PHE A 44 11.80 15.04 3.15
C PHE A 44 12.76 14.57 4.24
N ARG A 45 13.75 13.76 3.88
CA ARG A 45 14.78 13.27 4.81
C ARG A 45 15.70 14.37 5.31
N ARG A 46 15.96 15.41 4.51
CA ARG A 46 16.72 16.58 4.95
C ARG A 46 16.00 17.36 6.05
N GLU A 47 14.68 17.43 5.98
CA GLU A 47 13.86 18.10 7.00
C GLU A 47 13.73 17.25 8.27
N ASN A 48 13.54 15.94 8.13
CA ASN A 48 13.57 14.99 9.25
C ASN A 48 14.08 13.63 8.78
N PRO A 49 15.29 13.19 9.20
CA PRO A 49 15.84 11.90 8.80
C PRO A 49 14.95 10.70 9.19
N ASN A 50 14.13 10.84 10.23
CA ASN A 50 13.32 9.77 10.79
C ASN A 50 11.89 9.70 10.21
N VAL A 51 11.45 10.69 9.42
CA VAL A 51 10.08 10.70 8.86
C VAL A 51 9.87 9.49 7.96
N LYS A 52 8.74 8.81 8.07
CA LYS A 52 8.40 7.70 7.16
C LYS A 52 7.77 8.22 5.88
N ILE A 53 8.16 7.63 4.75
CA ILE A 53 7.66 8.01 3.44
C ILE A 53 6.74 6.92 2.93
N ALA A 54 5.47 7.28 2.70
CA ALA A 54 4.49 6.45 2.03
C ALA A 54 4.23 6.95 0.61
N TRP A 55 4.15 6.03 -0.34
CA TRP A 55 3.83 6.34 -1.73
C TRP A 55 2.59 5.57 -2.18
N HIS A 56 1.59 6.30 -2.65
CA HIS A 56 0.39 5.78 -3.30
C HIS A 56 0.64 5.52 -4.79
N SER A 57 0.29 4.34 -5.29
CA SER A 57 0.17 4.04 -6.71
C SER A 57 -0.75 2.85 -6.94
N CYS A 58 -1.92 3.09 -7.56
CA CYS A 58 -2.88 2.03 -7.88
C CYS A 58 -2.31 0.97 -8.83
N GLY A 59 -2.96 -0.20 -8.85
CA GLY A 59 -2.70 -1.25 -9.82
C GLY A 59 -1.38 -1.99 -9.63
N SER A 60 -0.89 -2.55 -10.74
CA SER A 60 0.32 -3.37 -10.78
C SER A 60 1.56 -2.52 -11.09
N ILE A 61 2.43 -2.38 -10.09
CA ILE A 61 3.71 -1.64 -10.20
C ILE A 61 4.93 -2.51 -9.87
N LEU A 62 4.77 -3.84 -9.85
CA LEU A 62 5.82 -4.79 -9.50
C LEU A 62 7.20 -4.49 -10.13
N PRO A 63 7.30 -4.10 -11.43
CA PRO A 63 8.59 -3.83 -12.06
C PRO A 63 9.40 -2.69 -11.44
N ILE A 64 8.75 -1.74 -10.74
CA ILE A 64 9.38 -0.55 -10.15
C ILE A 64 9.39 -0.55 -8.62
N ILE A 65 8.83 -1.58 -7.96
CA ILE A 65 8.96 -1.72 -6.50
C ILE A 65 10.44 -1.71 -6.04
N PRO A 66 11.38 -2.42 -6.70
CA PRO A 66 12.81 -2.35 -6.34
C PRO A 66 13.38 -0.94 -6.49
N ASP A 67 12.94 -0.19 -7.50
CA ASP A 67 13.39 1.18 -7.73
C ASP A 67 12.88 2.13 -6.63
N PHE A 68 11.66 1.93 -6.13
CA PHE A 68 11.12 2.66 -4.98
C PHE A 68 11.89 2.38 -3.69
N ILE A 69 12.23 1.10 -3.45
CA ILE A 69 13.08 0.71 -2.31
C ILE A 69 14.44 1.40 -2.41
N GLU A 70 15.06 1.39 -3.59
CA GLU A 70 16.37 2.02 -3.82
C GLU A 70 16.37 3.52 -3.46
N ILE A 71 15.29 4.23 -3.79
CA ILE A 71 15.20 5.67 -3.52
C ILE A 71 14.69 6.00 -2.10
N GLY A 72 14.45 4.99 -1.27
CA GLY A 72 14.17 5.16 0.16
C GLY A 72 12.69 5.20 0.54
N LEU A 73 11.82 4.52 -0.21
CA LEU A 73 10.43 4.31 0.18
C LEU A 73 10.34 3.42 1.44
N ASP A 74 9.54 3.81 2.43
CA ASP A 74 9.24 2.94 3.58
C ASP A 74 7.93 2.17 3.43
N ILE A 75 6.88 2.84 2.94
CA ILE A 75 5.51 2.31 2.94
C ILE A 75 4.95 2.29 1.52
N LEU A 76 4.62 1.11 1.02
CA LEU A 76 3.95 0.94 -0.26
C LEU A 76 2.43 0.97 -0.08
N ASN A 77 1.78 1.91 -0.74
CA ASN A 77 0.34 2.06 -0.75
C ASN A 77 -0.19 2.20 -2.19
N PRO A 78 -1.44 1.78 -2.47
CA PRO A 78 -2.08 0.68 -1.78
C PRO A 78 -1.42 -0.65 -2.18
N LEU A 79 -1.58 -1.67 -1.35
CA LEU A 79 -1.54 -3.04 -1.88
C LEU A 79 -2.91 -3.35 -2.48
N GLN A 80 -2.98 -3.50 -3.80
CA GLN A 80 -4.21 -3.82 -4.54
C GLN A 80 -4.22 -5.31 -4.93
N PRO A 81 -4.89 -6.19 -4.17
CA PRO A 81 -4.72 -7.64 -4.28
C PRO A 81 -5.21 -8.24 -5.61
N LEU A 82 -6.19 -7.60 -6.27
CA LEU A 82 -6.72 -8.08 -7.55
C LEU A 82 -5.91 -7.60 -8.77
N ALA A 83 -4.98 -6.66 -8.59
CA ALA A 83 -4.10 -6.25 -9.66
C ALA A 83 -3.06 -7.35 -9.94
N ARG A 84 -2.69 -7.48 -11.21
CA ARG A 84 -1.74 -8.49 -11.67
C ARG A 84 -0.43 -8.41 -10.88
N ASP A 85 0.08 -9.57 -10.45
CA ASP A 85 1.36 -9.69 -9.75
C ASP A 85 1.46 -8.92 -8.40
N MET A 86 0.32 -8.53 -7.80
CA MET A 86 0.25 -7.82 -6.52
C MET A 86 -0.25 -8.69 -5.35
N ASP A 87 -0.04 -10.01 -5.44
CA ASP A 87 -0.41 -10.96 -4.38
C ASP A 87 0.30 -10.63 -3.03
N PRO A 88 -0.45 -10.53 -1.91
CA PRO A 88 0.13 -10.20 -0.61
C PRO A 88 1.26 -11.12 -0.14
N LEU A 89 1.14 -12.43 -0.34
CA LEU A 89 2.13 -13.40 0.14
C LEU A 89 3.43 -13.31 -0.65
N PHE A 90 3.31 -13.21 -1.98
CA PHE A 90 4.44 -12.99 -2.86
C PHE A 90 5.18 -11.69 -2.51
N LEU A 91 4.45 -10.57 -2.40
CA LEU A 91 5.04 -9.28 -2.09
C LEU A 91 5.70 -9.27 -0.71
N LYS A 92 5.07 -9.84 0.32
CA LYS A 92 5.67 -9.95 1.66
C LYS A 92 6.97 -10.75 1.63
N ARG A 93 6.99 -11.90 0.95
CA ARG A 93 8.20 -12.73 0.83
C ARG A 93 9.32 -12.01 0.11
N LYS A 94 8.99 -11.25 -0.93
CA LYS A 94 9.97 -10.61 -1.80
C LYS A 94 10.50 -9.28 -1.25
N PHE A 95 9.64 -8.46 -0.64
CA PHE A 95 9.95 -7.08 -0.26
C PHE A 95 9.62 -6.72 1.19
N GLY A 96 9.07 -7.66 1.97
CA GLY A 96 8.63 -7.39 3.34
C GLY A 96 9.73 -7.11 4.36
N ARG A 97 11.00 -7.23 3.97
CA ARG A 97 12.14 -6.76 4.76
C ARG A 97 12.40 -5.27 4.57
N ASP A 98 12.09 -4.75 3.39
CA ASP A 98 12.40 -3.39 2.97
C ASP A 98 11.18 -2.47 3.06
N LEU A 99 9.97 -3.03 2.91
CA LEU A 99 8.73 -2.27 2.84
C LEU A 99 7.73 -2.67 3.93
N ILE A 100 7.01 -1.64 4.38
CA ILE A 100 5.74 -1.73 5.08
C ILE A 100 4.64 -1.73 4.01
N PHE A 101 3.68 -2.66 4.11
CA PHE A 101 2.54 -2.67 3.21
C PHE A 101 1.36 -1.93 3.83
N PHE A 102 0.65 -1.12 3.03
CA PHE A 102 -0.54 -0.38 3.47
C PHE A 102 -1.68 -0.63 2.48
N GLY A 103 -2.79 -1.21 2.95
CA GLY A 103 -3.93 -1.59 2.10
C GLY A 103 -4.23 -3.08 2.17
N GLY A 104 -4.55 -3.69 1.03
CA GLY A 104 -4.71 -5.13 0.88
C GLY A 104 -6.13 -5.67 1.04
N ILE A 105 -7.08 -4.87 1.53
CA ILE A 105 -8.50 -5.28 1.57
C ILE A 105 -9.18 -4.90 0.27
N ASP A 106 -9.77 -5.88 -0.40
CA ASP A 106 -10.29 -5.72 -1.75
C ASP A 106 -11.53 -4.81 -1.79
N VAL A 107 -11.44 -3.78 -2.64
CA VAL A 107 -12.48 -2.77 -2.84
C VAL A 107 -13.29 -2.95 -4.13
N GLN A 108 -12.86 -3.86 -5.02
CA GLN A 108 -13.51 -4.08 -6.32
C GLN A 108 -14.63 -5.12 -6.21
N GLU A 109 -14.43 -6.18 -5.44
CA GLU A 109 -15.39 -7.27 -5.32
C GLU A 109 -15.85 -7.47 -3.87
N LEU A 110 -14.91 -7.54 -2.93
CA LEU A 110 -15.20 -7.98 -1.57
C LEU A 110 -15.95 -6.96 -0.72
N LEU A 111 -15.45 -5.72 -0.62
CA LEU A 111 -16.16 -4.68 0.15
C LEU A 111 -17.57 -4.39 -0.39
N PRO A 112 -17.79 -4.18 -1.71
CA PRO A 112 -19.12 -3.84 -2.21
C PRO A 112 -20.09 -5.04 -2.23
N TYR A 113 -19.62 -6.26 -2.50
CA TYR A 113 -20.50 -7.40 -2.80
C TYR A 113 -20.32 -8.63 -1.89
N GLY A 114 -19.27 -8.65 -1.07
CA GLY A 114 -19.00 -9.75 -0.14
C GLY A 114 -19.88 -9.72 1.10
N HIS A 115 -19.85 -10.81 1.84
CA HIS A 115 -20.46 -10.91 3.16
C HIS A 115 -19.49 -10.51 4.27
N PRO A 116 -19.98 -10.01 5.42
CA PRO A 116 -19.16 -9.65 6.58
C PRO A 116 -18.12 -10.71 6.98
N GLN A 117 -18.48 -11.99 6.92
CA GLN A 117 -17.54 -13.06 7.27
C GLN A 117 -16.37 -13.15 6.28
N GLN A 118 -16.62 -12.99 4.98
CA GLN A 118 -15.56 -13.03 3.96
C GLN A 118 -14.58 -11.86 4.12
N ILE A 119 -15.08 -10.69 4.52
CA ILE A 119 -14.26 -9.53 4.86
C ILE A 119 -13.39 -9.83 6.08
N LYS A 120 -13.97 -10.40 7.14
CA LYS A 120 -13.22 -10.80 8.33
C LYS A 120 -12.12 -11.81 7.99
N ASP A 121 -12.42 -12.76 7.12
CA ASP A 121 -11.47 -13.78 6.67
C ASP A 121 -10.32 -13.18 5.84
N GLN A 122 -10.61 -12.23 4.92
CA GLN A 122 -9.57 -11.54 4.16
C GLN A 122 -8.69 -10.67 5.07
N VAL A 123 -9.29 -9.90 5.99
CA VAL A 123 -8.54 -9.10 6.97
C VAL A 123 -7.62 -9.99 7.81
N ARG A 124 -8.15 -11.11 8.33
CA ARG A 124 -7.35 -12.10 9.08
C ARG A 124 -6.20 -12.65 8.24
N HIS A 125 -6.45 -12.98 6.98
CA HIS A 125 -5.42 -13.47 6.05
C HIS A 125 -4.33 -12.43 5.83
N CYS A 126 -4.70 -11.19 5.50
CA CYS A 126 -3.76 -10.10 5.28
C CYS A 126 -2.94 -9.80 6.54
N ILE A 127 -3.57 -9.77 7.73
CA ILE A 127 -2.84 -9.59 9.00
C ILE A 127 -1.83 -10.73 9.22
N LYS A 128 -2.24 -11.99 8.98
CA LYS A 128 -1.35 -13.15 9.14
C LYS A 128 -0.16 -13.10 8.18
N VAL A 129 -0.39 -12.71 6.92
CA VAL A 129 0.63 -12.70 5.87
C VAL A 129 1.47 -11.44 5.94
N LEU A 130 0.87 -10.27 5.72
CA LEU A 130 1.56 -9.00 5.62
C LEU A 130 2.11 -8.55 6.97
N GLY A 131 1.41 -8.86 8.06
CA GLY A 131 1.81 -8.53 9.43
C GLY A 131 2.83 -9.48 10.05
N GLU A 132 3.26 -10.54 9.35
CA GLU A 132 4.33 -11.41 9.82
C GLU A 132 5.61 -10.59 10.07
N ASN A 133 6.12 -10.63 11.30
CA ASN A 133 7.24 -9.79 11.76
C ASN A 133 6.99 -8.26 11.67
N GLY A 134 5.73 -7.83 11.69
CA GLY A 134 5.33 -6.42 11.57
C GLY A 134 5.29 -5.93 10.12
N GLY A 135 5.23 -4.61 9.93
CA GLY A 135 5.27 -3.98 8.61
C GLY A 135 3.98 -4.08 7.80
N TYR A 136 2.82 -4.00 8.45
CA TYR A 136 1.53 -3.94 7.77
C TYR A 136 0.57 -2.95 8.42
N ILE A 137 -0.06 -2.13 7.58
CA ILE A 137 -1.12 -1.19 7.92
C ILE A 137 -2.39 -1.66 7.21
N VAL A 138 -3.33 -2.23 7.98
CA VAL A 138 -4.59 -2.74 7.43
C VAL A 138 -5.42 -1.59 6.91
N ALA A 139 -5.80 -1.64 5.63
CA ALA A 139 -6.74 -0.71 5.04
C ALA A 139 -7.36 -1.27 3.76
N PRO A 140 -8.45 -0.67 3.27
CA PRO A 140 -8.91 -0.82 1.90
C PRO A 140 -7.79 -0.58 0.87
N ALA A 141 -7.81 -1.32 -0.23
CA ALA A 141 -6.91 -1.15 -1.38
C ALA A 141 -7.16 0.14 -2.16
N HIS A 142 -8.24 0.86 -1.86
CA HIS A 142 -8.50 2.23 -2.26
C HIS A 142 -9.57 2.83 -1.33
N ASN A 143 -10.00 4.06 -1.52
CA ASN A 143 -11.10 4.65 -0.75
C ASN A 143 -12.36 3.76 -0.78
N ILE A 144 -13.00 3.61 0.38
CA ILE A 144 -14.33 2.99 0.50
C ILE A 144 -15.31 3.79 -0.34
N GLN A 145 -16.03 3.12 -1.23
CA GLN A 145 -17.00 3.72 -2.13
C GLN A 145 -18.42 3.67 -1.53
N ASN A 146 -19.33 4.44 -2.11
CA ASN A 146 -20.72 4.57 -1.61
C ASN A 146 -21.57 3.31 -1.79
N ASP A 147 -21.10 2.35 -2.58
CA ASP A 147 -21.69 1.04 -2.81
C ASP A 147 -21.27 0.01 -1.75
N THR A 148 -20.34 0.34 -0.85
CA THR A 148 -19.91 -0.54 0.23
C THR A 148 -20.92 -0.53 1.37
N PRO A 149 -21.56 -1.67 1.71
CA PRO A 149 -22.49 -1.75 2.83
C PRO A 149 -21.82 -1.40 4.17
N VAL A 150 -22.55 -0.77 5.08
CA VAL A 150 -22.02 -0.34 6.38
C VAL A 150 -21.55 -1.54 7.20
N GLU A 151 -22.29 -2.65 7.17
CA GLU A 151 -21.94 -3.91 7.82
C GLU A 151 -20.60 -4.48 7.34
N ASN A 152 -20.24 -4.24 6.08
CA ASN A 152 -18.98 -4.66 5.49
C ASN A 152 -17.82 -3.81 6.00
N VAL A 153 -18.03 -2.49 6.13
CA VAL A 153 -17.06 -1.59 6.78
C VAL A 153 -16.86 -1.97 8.25
N LEU A 154 -17.95 -2.20 8.99
CA LEU A 154 -17.89 -2.60 10.39
C LEU A 154 -17.19 -3.95 10.57
N ALA A 155 -17.46 -4.92 9.69
CA ALA A 155 -16.80 -6.22 9.72
C ALA A 155 -15.27 -6.10 9.57
N MET A 156 -14.79 -5.18 8.71
CA MET A 156 -13.36 -4.88 8.57
C MET A 156 -12.78 -4.36 9.89
N PHE A 157 -13.42 -3.36 10.52
CA PHE A 157 -12.96 -2.82 11.81
C PHE A 157 -12.99 -3.86 12.93
N GLU A 158 -14.03 -4.69 13.00
CA GLU A 158 -14.15 -5.78 13.97
C GLU A 158 -13.04 -6.81 13.81
N ALA A 159 -12.70 -7.19 12.56
CA ALA A 159 -11.60 -8.11 12.29
C ALA A 159 -10.26 -7.52 12.70
N VAL A 160 -10.01 -6.24 12.39
CA VAL A 160 -8.78 -5.54 12.84
C VAL A 160 -8.67 -5.57 14.36
N LYS A 161 -9.75 -5.28 15.09
CA LYS A 161 -9.77 -5.34 16.56
C LYS A 161 -9.55 -6.77 17.10
N SER A 162 -10.01 -7.78 16.39
CA SER A 162 -9.95 -9.18 16.83
C SER A 162 -8.61 -9.85 16.54
N PHE A 163 -7.97 -9.50 15.42
CA PHE A 163 -6.76 -10.17 14.93
C PHE A 163 -5.51 -9.28 14.91
N GLY A 164 -5.68 -7.96 14.94
CA GLY A 164 -4.59 -7.00 15.08
C GLY A 164 -3.93 -7.12 16.46
N ARG A 165 -2.66 -6.72 16.53
CA ARG A 165 -1.86 -6.67 17.75
C ARG A 165 -1.38 -5.25 18.00
#